data_AF-A0A9C9EQ34-F1
#
_entry.id   AF-A0A9C9EQ34-F1
#
_cell.length_a   1.000
_cell.length_b   1.000
_cell.length_c   1.000
_cell.angle_alpha   90.00
_cell.angle_beta   90.00
_cell.angle_gamma   90.00
#
_symmetry.space_group_name_H-M   'P 1'
#
loop_
_entity.id
_entity.type
_entity.pdbx_description
1 polymer ?
#
loop_
_entity_poly.entity_id
_entity_poly.type
_entity_poly.pdbx_seq_one_letter_code
_entity_poly.pdbx_strand_id
1 'polypeptide(L)'
;MIADGLRGSDGVEVEIDGKHFKVVEIAKHISEADSMVVITHFKGHDLTAFGGAIKNIGMGCSTRKGKLNMHSNVKPFVEEDRCTGCKLCTKWCPVDAIKIVNKKAIIDSDTCIGCAECIGACPEKAINIIWDAASNSAQEKMAEFASGVSKVLNNKFLFINFLTEITPACDCYPFSGAPIVPDIGILASRDPVAIDMASYDLVNNQPGLNREVLGDAVAIGADKFKAIYPHLDGLIQLRHAQALGLGSIEYNLIKMED
;
A
#
# COMPACT_ATOMS: atom_id res chain seq x y z
N MET A 1 9.09 4.45 17.26
CA MET A 1 8.75 5.83 16.83
C MET A 1 7.65 5.71 15.78
N ILE A 2 6.58 6.51 15.88
CA ILE A 2 5.55 6.60 14.83
C ILE A 2 6.01 7.69 13.88
N ALA A 3 6.37 7.34 12.65
CA ALA A 3 7.13 8.24 11.77
C ALA A 3 6.29 9.41 11.21
N ASP A 4 4.96 9.26 11.17
CA ASP A 4 3.96 10.27 10.79
C ASP A 4 3.32 10.96 12.01
N GLY A 5 3.99 10.89 13.17
CA GLY A 5 3.54 11.56 14.40
C GLY A 5 2.41 10.83 15.13
N LEU A 6 2.07 11.30 16.34
CA LEU A 6 1.08 10.64 17.21
C LEU A 6 -0.34 10.55 16.60
N ARG A 7 -0.64 11.44 15.65
CA ARG A 7 -1.95 11.51 14.98
C ARG A 7 -1.91 11.03 13.52
N GLY A 8 -0.73 10.66 13.01
CA GLY A 8 -0.55 10.23 11.62
C GLY A 8 -0.65 11.37 10.59
N SER A 9 -0.44 12.61 11.03
CA SER A 9 -0.57 13.85 10.25
C SER A 9 0.76 14.53 9.95
N ASP A 10 1.87 14.05 10.50
CA ASP A 10 3.17 14.72 10.38
C ASP A 10 3.83 14.22 9.09
N GLY A 11 3.64 14.99 8.01
CA GLY A 11 4.13 14.68 6.68
C GLY A 11 4.89 15.82 6.01
N VAL A 12 5.66 15.48 4.98
CA VAL A 12 6.25 16.41 4.03
C VAL A 12 5.70 16.15 2.64
N GLU A 13 5.40 17.22 1.92
CA GLU A 13 5.00 17.14 0.52
C GLU A 13 6.23 16.94 -0.36
N VAL A 14 6.17 15.93 -1.22
CA VAL A 14 7.24 15.56 -2.14
C VAL A 14 6.69 15.58 -3.55
N GLU A 15 7.25 16.44 -4.39
CA GLU A 15 6.91 16.49 -5.81
C GLU A 15 7.39 15.21 -6.52
N ILE A 16 6.51 14.61 -7.30
CA ILE A 16 6.78 13.43 -8.13
C ILE A 16 6.16 13.64 -9.51
N ASP A 17 6.62 12.87 -10.50
CA ASP A 17 5.98 12.84 -11.82
C ASP A 17 5.07 11.61 -11.96
N GLY A 18 4.11 11.50 -11.04
CA GLY A 18 3.12 10.43 -11.05
C GLY A 18 2.03 10.65 -12.10
N LYS A 19 1.35 9.54 -12.45
CA LYS A 19 0.14 9.52 -13.26
C LYS A 19 -1.06 10.02 -12.45
N HIS A 20 -1.16 9.65 -11.18
CA HIS A 20 -2.27 10.02 -10.28
C HIS A 20 -1.96 11.25 -9.44
N PHE A 21 -0.71 11.40 -9.00
CA PHE A 21 -0.28 12.47 -8.11
C PHE A 21 0.91 13.23 -8.69
N LYS A 22 0.89 14.57 -8.52
CA LYS A 22 2.07 15.42 -8.71
C LYS A 22 2.81 15.70 -7.41
N VAL A 23 2.14 15.48 -6.29
CA VAL A 23 2.68 15.62 -4.94
C VAL A 23 2.17 14.47 -4.09
N VAL A 24 3.08 13.81 -3.37
CA VAL A 24 2.75 12.78 -2.37
C VAL A 24 3.23 13.21 -1.00
N GLU A 25 2.55 12.74 0.05
CA GLU A 25 2.84 13.13 1.42
C GLU A 25 3.52 11.99 2.17
N ILE A 26 4.81 12.19 2.50
CA ILE A 26 5.67 11.20 3.14
C ILE A 26 5.83 11.53 4.62
N ALA A 27 5.81 10.52 5.48
CA ALA A 27 5.98 10.66 6.92
C ALA A 27 7.26 11.46 7.25
N LYS A 28 7.13 12.47 8.12
CA LYS A 28 8.18 13.45 8.41
C LYS A 28 9.49 12.79 8.84
N HIS A 29 9.45 11.87 9.79
CA HIS A 29 10.67 11.20 10.26
C HIS A 29 11.27 10.21 9.26
N ILE A 30 10.51 9.76 8.26
CA ILE A 30 11.09 9.01 7.13
C ILE A 30 11.87 9.96 6.22
N SER A 31 11.33 11.13 5.92
CA SER A 31 11.99 12.12 5.06
C SER A 31 13.31 12.67 5.63
N GLU A 32 13.49 12.55 6.94
CA GLU A 32 14.68 13.01 7.66
C GLU A 32 15.73 11.90 7.86
N ALA A 33 15.42 10.66 7.48
CA ALA A 33 16.35 9.56 7.63
C ALA A 33 17.45 9.60 6.56
N ASP A 34 18.66 9.15 6.90
CA ASP A 34 19.78 9.10 5.96
C ASP A 34 19.73 7.92 4.98
N SER A 35 19.10 6.82 5.43
CA SER A 35 18.96 5.56 4.69
C SER A 35 17.92 4.67 5.38
N MET A 36 17.47 3.61 4.70
CA MET A 36 16.46 2.70 5.24
C MET A 36 16.79 1.24 4.95
N VAL A 37 16.65 0.39 5.96
CA VAL A 37 16.57 -1.06 5.79
C VAL A 37 15.10 -1.45 5.83
N VAL A 38 14.62 -2.05 4.75
CA VAL A 38 13.20 -2.40 4.56
C VAL A 38 13.07 -3.90 4.67
N ILE A 39 12.38 -4.35 5.71
CA ILE A 39 12.09 -5.76 5.94
C ILE A 39 10.65 -6.03 5.52
N THR A 40 10.47 -6.93 4.57
CA THR A 40 9.17 -7.25 3.98
C THR A 40 8.91 -8.75 4.12
N HIS A 41 7.73 -9.09 4.58
CA HIS A 41 7.18 -10.43 4.41
C HIS A 41 6.44 -10.48 3.08
N PHE A 42 7.00 -11.17 2.09
CA PHE A 42 6.41 -11.24 0.76
C PHE A 42 5.28 -12.27 0.73
N LYS A 43 4.05 -11.84 0.44
CA LYS A 43 2.86 -12.71 0.46
C LYS A 43 1.71 -12.19 -0.38
N GLY A 44 0.61 -12.93 -0.47
CA GLY A 44 -0.57 -12.50 -1.23
C GLY A 44 -1.26 -11.26 -0.67
N HIS A 45 -1.98 -10.55 -1.52
CA HIS A 45 -2.80 -9.40 -1.15
C HIS A 45 -3.99 -9.25 -2.10
N ASP A 46 -5.17 -9.08 -1.54
CA ASP A 46 -6.45 -8.97 -2.25
C ASP A 46 -6.62 -7.73 -3.15
N LEU A 47 -5.79 -6.70 -2.97
CA LEU A 47 -5.86 -5.47 -3.76
C LEU A 47 -4.76 -5.40 -4.83
N THR A 48 -3.62 -6.04 -4.59
CA THR A 48 -2.40 -5.89 -5.41
C THR A 48 -1.82 -7.22 -5.88
N ALA A 49 -2.56 -8.32 -5.72
CA ALA A 49 -2.15 -9.71 -5.90
C ALA A 49 -1.10 -10.19 -4.87
N PHE A 50 -0.08 -9.37 -4.58
CA PHE A 50 0.90 -9.60 -3.53
C PHE A 50 1.28 -8.30 -2.79
N GLY A 51 1.79 -8.43 -1.57
CA GLY A 51 2.44 -7.37 -0.82
C GLY A 51 3.95 -7.57 -0.82
N GLY A 52 4.67 -6.62 -1.42
CA GLY A 52 6.13 -6.60 -1.51
C GLY A 52 6.76 -5.34 -0.92
N ALA A 53 8.04 -5.14 -1.21
CA ALA A 53 8.83 -3.97 -0.84
C ALA A 53 8.19 -2.67 -1.29
N ILE A 54 7.63 -2.61 -2.51
CA ILE A 54 6.98 -1.39 -3.04
C ILE A 54 5.78 -1.00 -2.19
N LYS A 55 4.88 -1.95 -1.89
CA LYS A 55 3.75 -1.72 -0.99
C LYS A 55 4.22 -1.34 0.42
N ASN A 56 5.29 -1.97 0.89
CA ASN A 56 5.86 -1.71 2.21
C ASN A 56 6.30 -0.24 2.34
N ILE A 57 7.16 0.25 1.45
CA ILE A 57 7.60 1.64 1.51
C ILE A 57 6.50 2.62 1.09
N GLY A 58 5.76 2.32 0.02
CA GLY A 58 4.71 3.21 -0.49
C GLY A 58 3.62 3.45 0.55
N MET A 59 3.03 2.40 1.11
CA MET A 59 1.98 2.54 2.11
C MET A 59 2.52 2.80 3.52
N GLY A 60 3.60 2.13 3.91
CA GLY A 60 4.14 2.16 5.27
C GLY A 60 4.82 3.48 5.63
N CYS A 61 5.45 4.14 4.67
CA CYS A 61 6.12 5.43 4.89
C CYS A 61 5.23 6.65 4.64
N SER A 62 3.94 6.43 4.36
CA SER A 62 2.98 7.50 4.10
C SER A 62 2.22 7.91 5.36
N THR A 63 1.75 9.16 5.38
CA THR A 63 0.83 9.63 6.42
C THR A 63 -0.54 8.95 6.30
N ARG A 64 -1.40 9.16 7.30
CA ARG A 64 -2.78 8.66 7.26
C ARG A 64 -3.55 9.16 6.03
N LYS A 65 -3.35 10.43 5.66
CA LYS A 65 -3.89 11.02 4.43
C LYS A 65 -3.34 10.32 3.18
N GLY A 66 -2.03 10.09 3.12
CA GLY A 66 -1.42 9.36 2.00
C GLY A 66 -1.96 7.93 1.84
N LYS A 67 -2.09 7.19 2.95
CA LYS A 67 -2.70 5.86 2.98
C LYS A 67 -4.14 5.89 2.45
N LEU A 68 -4.94 6.90 2.82
CA LEU A 68 -6.31 7.03 2.31
C LEU A 68 -6.34 7.28 0.79
N ASN A 69 -5.46 8.16 0.29
CA ASN A 69 -5.40 8.50 -1.13
C ASN A 69 -5.12 7.29 -2.03
N MET A 70 -4.42 6.27 -1.50
CA MET A 70 -4.18 5.00 -2.20
C MET A 70 -5.42 4.10 -2.29
N HIS A 71 -6.36 4.21 -1.35
CA HIS A 71 -7.52 3.30 -1.23
C HIS A 71 -8.86 3.91 -1.68
N SER A 72 -8.92 5.22 -1.80
CA SER A 72 -10.13 5.92 -2.22
C SER A 72 -9.87 6.78 -3.45
N ASN A 73 -10.82 6.76 -4.37
CA ASN A 73 -10.92 7.78 -5.42
C ASN A 73 -11.90 8.90 -5.03
N VAL A 74 -12.59 8.76 -3.89
CA VAL A 74 -13.77 9.56 -3.55
C VAL A 74 -13.60 10.27 -2.21
N LYS A 75 -14.26 11.43 -2.12
CA LYS A 75 -14.36 12.23 -0.91
C LYS A 75 -15.26 11.50 0.11
N PRO A 76 -15.01 11.66 1.42
CA PRO A 76 -15.76 10.96 2.46
C PRO A 76 -17.24 11.34 2.49
N PHE A 77 -18.08 10.43 2.98
CA PHE A 77 -19.50 10.64 3.24
C PHE A 77 -19.84 10.41 4.72
N VAL A 78 -21.00 10.89 5.16
CA VAL A 78 -21.47 10.79 6.54
C VAL A 78 -22.60 9.76 6.63
N GLU A 79 -22.44 8.75 7.49
CA GLU A 79 -23.51 7.85 7.91
C GLU A 79 -24.39 8.58 8.92
N GLU A 80 -25.54 9.07 8.45
CA GLU A 80 -26.43 9.90 9.27
C GLU A 80 -26.85 9.21 10.57
N ASP A 81 -27.15 7.90 10.54
CA ASP A 81 -27.62 7.16 11.71
C ASP A 81 -26.63 7.16 12.87
N ARG A 82 -25.32 7.22 12.57
CA ARG A 82 -24.25 7.24 13.58
C ARG A 82 -23.83 8.66 13.96
N CYS A 83 -24.13 9.65 13.12
CA CYS A 83 -23.71 11.01 13.36
C CYS A 83 -24.55 11.64 14.49
N THR A 84 -23.88 12.07 15.58
CA THR A 84 -24.53 12.75 16.72
C THR A 84 -24.58 14.27 16.57
N GLY A 85 -23.96 14.83 15.52
CA GLY A 85 -23.91 16.28 15.31
C GLY A 85 -22.99 17.02 16.29
N CYS A 86 -22.02 16.33 16.90
CA CYS A 86 -21.11 16.89 17.92
C CYS A 86 -20.17 18.01 17.43
N LYS A 87 -20.14 18.27 16.11
CA LYS A 87 -19.35 19.32 15.44
C LYS A 87 -17.83 19.17 15.56
N LEU A 88 -17.32 18.04 16.03
CA LEU A 88 -15.88 17.85 16.12
C LEU A 88 -15.24 17.85 14.73
N CYS A 89 -15.82 17.14 13.76
CA CYS A 89 -15.31 17.09 12.38
C CYS A 89 -15.17 18.46 11.70
N THR A 90 -16.01 19.45 12.03
CA THR A 90 -15.91 20.79 11.44
C THR A 90 -14.64 21.50 11.90
N LYS A 91 -14.20 21.30 13.16
CA LYS A 91 -12.98 21.90 13.70
C LYS A 91 -11.69 21.33 13.08
N TRP A 92 -11.78 20.13 12.53
CA TRP A 92 -10.66 19.41 11.93
C TRP A 92 -10.62 19.55 10.41
N CYS A 93 -11.62 20.18 9.79
CA CYS A 93 -11.62 20.39 8.35
C CYS A 93 -10.74 21.61 8.02
N PRO A 94 -9.60 21.45 7.33
CA PRO A 94 -8.69 22.57 7.05
C PRO A 94 -9.22 23.54 5.99
N VAL A 95 -10.30 23.17 5.29
CA VAL A 95 -10.88 23.92 4.16
C VAL A 95 -12.37 24.22 4.40
N ASP A 96 -12.84 24.11 5.64
CA ASP A 96 -14.23 24.43 6.04
C ASP A 96 -15.33 23.74 5.20
N ALA A 97 -15.03 22.56 4.63
CA ALA A 97 -15.96 21.80 3.79
C ALA A 97 -17.10 21.11 4.55
N ILE A 98 -17.21 21.23 5.88
CA ILE A 98 -18.18 20.48 6.69
C ILE A 98 -19.13 21.43 7.42
N LYS A 99 -20.43 21.25 7.19
CA LYS A 99 -21.51 22.00 7.86
C LYS A 99 -22.37 21.07 8.71
N ILE A 100 -23.08 21.64 9.68
CA ILE A 100 -24.04 20.90 10.50
C ILE A 100 -25.45 21.34 10.13
N VAL A 101 -26.23 20.43 9.57
CA VAL A 101 -27.62 20.64 9.15
C VAL A 101 -28.47 19.57 9.83
N ASN A 102 -29.58 19.96 10.48
CA ASN A 102 -30.48 19.03 11.17
C ASN A 102 -29.77 18.08 12.17
N LYS A 103 -28.76 18.59 12.90
CA LYS A 103 -27.90 17.81 13.82
C LYS A 103 -27.07 16.70 13.13
N LYS A 104 -26.87 16.76 11.82
CA LYS A 104 -26.01 15.85 11.05
C LYS A 104 -24.92 16.64 10.34
N ALA A 105 -23.76 16.02 10.19
CA ALA A 105 -22.69 16.59 9.40
C ALA A 105 -22.96 16.38 7.91
N ILE A 106 -22.78 17.42 7.12
CA ILE A 106 -22.83 17.38 5.65
C ILE A 106 -21.49 17.85 5.13
N ILE A 107 -20.89 17.07 4.24
CA ILE A 107 -19.61 17.35 3.60
C ILE A 107 -19.90 17.93 2.21
N ASP A 108 -19.40 19.13 1.97
CA ASP A 108 -19.37 19.74 0.66
C ASP A 108 -18.27 19.07 -0.18
N SER A 109 -18.70 18.22 -1.11
CA SER A 109 -17.81 17.49 -2.00
C SER A 109 -17.04 18.42 -2.93
N ASP A 110 -17.47 19.63 -3.25
CA ASP A 110 -16.70 20.49 -4.16
C ASP A 110 -15.52 21.13 -3.41
N THR A 111 -15.75 21.55 -2.17
CA THR A 111 -14.72 22.15 -1.31
C THR A 111 -13.79 21.12 -0.67
N CYS A 112 -14.27 19.89 -0.43
CA CYS A 112 -13.48 18.87 0.26
C CYS A 112 -12.24 18.45 -0.54
N ILE A 113 -11.06 18.49 0.09
CA ILE A 113 -9.77 18.10 -0.52
C ILE A 113 -9.39 16.63 -0.27
N GLY A 114 -10.28 15.82 0.31
CA GLY A 114 -10.02 14.40 0.56
C GLY A 114 -8.99 14.09 1.66
N CYS A 115 -8.68 15.04 2.55
CA CYS A 115 -7.59 14.91 3.54
C CYS A 115 -7.80 13.88 4.66
N ALA A 116 -8.97 13.25 4.79
CA ALA A 116 -9.30 12.23 5.81
C ALA A 116 -9.31 12.67 7.28
N GLU A 117 -9.01 13.93 7.61
CA GLU A 117 -8.93 14.40 9.01
C GLU A 117 -10.24 14.17 9.77
N CYS A 118 -11.36 14.49 9.13
CA CYS A 118 -12.69 14.32 9.72
C CYS A 118 -13.00 12.85 10.08
N ILE A 119 -12.49 11.88 9.31
CA ILE A 119 -12.67 10.44 9.58
C ILE A 119 -12.01 10.07 10.91
N GLY A 120 -10.80 10.60 11.17
CA GLY A 120 -10.03 10.27 12.38
C GLY A 120 -10.54 11.01 13.61
N ALA A 121 -11.02 12.22 13.40
CA ALA A 121 -11.60 13.03 14.46
C ALA A 121 -12.99 12.56 14.92
N CYS A 122 -13.70 11.73 14.14
CA CYS A 122 -15.07 11.33 14.48
C CYS A 122 -15.10 10.24 15.56
N PRO A 123 -15.55 10.53 16.80
CA PRO A 123 -15.58 9.53 17.88
C PRO A 123 -16.58 8.40 17.60
N GLU A 124 -17.66 8.72 16.87
CA GLU A 124 -18.71 7.77 16.50
C GLU A 124 -18.35 6.92 15.28
N LYS A 125 -17.22 7.22 14.61
CA LYS A 125 -16.81 6.65 13.32
C LYS A 125 -17.95 6.70 12.27
N ALA A 126 -18.65 7.83 12.25
CA ALA A 126 -19.79 8.09 11.36
C ALA A 126 -19.39 8.67 10.00
N ILE A 127 -18.10 8.90 9.75
CA ILE A 127 -17.60 9.45 8.50
C ILE A 127 -16.76 8.37 7.83
N ASN A 128 -17.17 7.92 6.65
CA ASN A 128 -16.56 6.82 5.93
C ASN A 128 -16.19 7.22 4.51
N ILE A 129 -15.42 6.37 3.86
CA ILE A 129 -15.11 6.47 2.43
C ILE A 129 -15.75 5.31 1.70
N ILE A 130 -15.98 5.50 0.41
CA ILE A 130 -16.27 4.38 -0.47
C ILE A 130 -14.92 3.72 -0.75
N TRP A 131 -14.76 2.48 -0.30
CA TRP A 131 -13.59 1.67 -0.61
C TRP A 131 -13.76 1.11 -2.04
N ASP A 132 -13.58 1.97 -3.04
CA ASP A 132 -13.81 1.65 -4.47
C ASP A 132 -12.58 1.88 -5.36
N ALA A 133 -11.37 1.90 -4.80
CA ALA A 133 -10.20 1.96 -5.65
C ALA A 133 -10.15 0.74 -6.57
N ALA A 134 -10.33 0.97 -7.87
CA ALA A 134 -10.00 -0.02 -8.89
C ALA A 134 -8.57 -0.51 -8.63
N SER A 135 -8.37 -1.83 -8.51
CA SER A 135 -7.09 -2.42 -8.10
C SER A 135 -5.90 -1.82 -8.85
N ASN A 136 -6.04 -1.62 -10.17
CA ASN A 136 -4.99 -1.05 -11.01
C ASN A 136 -4.57 0.35 -10.53
N SER A 137 -5.55 1.20 -10.18
CA SER A 137 -5.29 2.54 -9.64
C SER A 137 -4.60 2.46 -8.29
N ALA A 138 -5.05 1.59 -7.38
CA ALA A 138 -4.39 1.42 -6.07
C ALA A 138 -2.93 0.97 -6.21
N GLN A 139 -2.65 0.02 -7.11
CA GLN A 139 -1.31 -0.45 -7.42
C GLN A 139 -0.39 0.67 -7.93
N GLU A 140 -0.86 1.45 -8.91
CA GLU A 140 -0.13 2.60 -9.46
C GLU A 140 0.12 3.68 -8.41
N LYS A 141 -0.90 4.02 -7.62
CA LYS A 141 -0.80 5.00 -6.52
C LYS A 141 0.22 4.58 -5.47
N MET A 142 0.27 3.30 -5.08
CA MET A 142 1.27 2.81 -4.13
C MET A 142 2.71 2.97 -4.67
N ALA A 143 2.93 2.66 -5.95
CA ALA A 143 4.22 2.87 -6.60
C ALA A 143 4.60 4.36 -6.69
N GLU A 144 3.64 5.25 -6.90
CA GLU A 144 3.86 6.71 -6.87
C GLU A 144 4.31 7.20 -5.49
N PHE A 145 3.67 6.75 -4.42
CA PHE A 145 4.14 7.07 -3.07
C PHE A 145 5.52 6.46 -2.77
N ALA A 146 5.78 5.23 -3.22
CA ALA A 146 7.11 4.63 -3.13
C ALA A 146 8.19 5.49 -3.82
N SER A 147 7.87 6.10 -4.97
CA SER A 147 8.77 7.02 -5.67
C SER A 147 9.09 8.29 -4.85
N GLY A 148 8.09 8.82 -4.13
CA GLY A 148 8.29 9.93 -3.20
C GLY A 148 9.25 9.57 -2.06
N VAL A 149 9.07 8.38 -1.47
CA VAL A 149 9.98 7.85 -0.44
C VAL A 149 11.39 7.67 -1.01
N SER A 150 11.51 7.15 -2.23
CA SER A 150 12.81 6.94 -2.87
C SER A 150 13.56 8.25 -3.13
N LYS A 151 12.83 9.29 -3.53
CA LYS A 151 13.37 10.63 -3.75
C LYS A 151 13.91 11.26 -2.47
N VAL A 152 13.17 11.21 -1.35
CA VAL A 152 13.64 11.80 -0.08
C VAL A 152 14.86 11.06 0.49
N LEU A 153 14.94 9.74 0.28
CA LEU A 153 16.07 8.92 0.73
C LEU A 153 17.22 8.82 -0.27
N ASN A 154 17.15 9.54 -1.41
CA ASN A 154 18.16 9.50 -2.47
C ASN A 154 18.53 8.06 -2.89
N ASN A 155 17.52 7.17 -3.00
CA ASN A 155 17.67 5.75 -3.32
C ASN A 155 18.58 4.94 -2.36
N LYS A 156 18.80 5.41 -1.12
CA LYS A 156 19.63 4.72 -0.11
C LYS A 156 18.84 3.68 0.67
N PHE A 157 18.63 2.53 0.04
CA PHE A 157 17.91 1.40 0.63
C PHE A 157 18.71 0.11 0.68
N LEU A 158 18.36 -0.73 1.65
CA LEU A 158 18.56 -2.17 1.62
C LEU A 158 17.20 -2.84 1.84
N PHE A 159 16.71 -3.56 0.84
CA PHE A 159 15.50 -4.35 0.91
C PHE A 159 15.83 -5.79 1.26
N ILE A 160 15.04 -6.37 2.16
CA ILE A 160 15.12 -7.77 2.57
C ILE A 160 13.71 -8.35 2.51
N ASN A 161 13.49 -9.27 1.56
CA ASN A 161 12.20 -9.97 1.41
C ASN A 161 12.31 -11.36 2.04
N PHE A 162 11.42 -11.66 2.98
CA PHE A 162 11.22 -13.00 3.55
C PHE A 162 10.14 -13.71 2.75
N LEU A 163 10.50 -14.83 2.13
CA LEU A 163 9.63 -15.69 1.33
C LEU A 163 9.39 -16.98 2.12
N THR A 164 8.71 -16.81 3.25
CA THR A 164 8.35 -17.87 4.19
C THR A 164 6.85 -17.78 4.42
N GLU A 165 6.17 -18.88 4.77
CA GLU A 165 4.76 -18.88 5.17
C GLU A 165 3.85 -18.04 4.25
N ILE A 166 4.04 -18.20 2.94
CA ILE A 166 3.38 -17.38 1.91
C ILE A 166 1.91 -17.78 1.86
N THR A 167 1.03 -16.94 2.40
CA THR A 167 -0.42 -17.17 2.45
C THR A 167 -1.17 -16.27 1.45
N PRO A 168 -2.44 -16.60 1.12
CA PRO A 168 -3.25 -15.76 0.24
C PRO A 168 -3.45 -14.35 0.78
N ALA A 169 -3.76 -14.22 2.08
CA ALA A 169 -4.05 -12.94 2.71
C ALA A 169 -2.78 -12.26 3.25
N CYS A 170 -2.75 -10.94 3.18
CA CYS A 170 -1.64 -10.12 3.68
C CYS A 170 -1.63 -10.05 5.23
N ASP A 171 -0.50 -9.71 5.83
CA ASP A 171 -0.32 -9.59 7.29
C ASP A 171 -1.12 -8.42 7.91
N CYS A 172 -1.76 -7.60 7.09
CA CYS A 172 -2.69 -6.59 7.58
C CYS A 172 -4.02 -7.19 8.07
N TYR A 173 -4.31 -8.45 7.76
CA TYR A 173 -5.49 -9.16 8.25
C TYR A 173 -5.27 -9.72 9.66
N PRO A 174 -6.33 -9.85 10.48
CA PRO A 174 -6.22 -10.41 11.83
C PRO A 174 -6.09 -11.95 11.85
N PHE A 175 -5.87 -12.58 10.69
CA PHE A 175 -5.75 -14.02 10.53
C PHE A 175 -4.69 -14.36 9.49
N SER A 176 -4.14 -15.58 9.57
CA SER A 176 -3.24 -16.14 8.55
C SER A 176 -3.82 -17.45 8.02
N GLY A 177 -3.76 -17.62 6.70
CA GLY A 177 -4.20 -18.84 6.03
C GLY A 177 -3.15 -19.96 6.05
N ALA A 178 -3.41 -21.04 5.31
CA ALA A 178 -2.39 -22.04 5.03
C ALA A 178 -1.42 -21.54 3.93
N PRO A 179 -0.12 -21.85 4.01
CA PRO A 179 0.83 -21.51 2.96
C PRO A 179 0.47 -22.13 1.60
N ILE A 180 0.70 -21.38 0.52
CA ILE A 180 0.41 -21.80 -0.87
C ILE A 180 1.61 -22.45 -1.55
N VAL A 181 2.83 -22.22 -1.05
CA VAL A 181 4.10 -22.80 -1.52
C VAL A 181 5.01 -23.10 -0.32
N PRO A 182 6.02 -23.99 -0.46
CA PRO A 182 7.07 -24.15 0.54
C PRO A 182 7.85 -22.85 0.78
N ASP A 183 8.51 -22.77 1.93
CA ASP A 183 9.45 -21.69 2.23
C ASP A 183 10.62 -21.70 1.23
N ILE A 184 10.97 -20.52 0.73
CA ILE A 184 11.99 -20.33 -0.31
C ILE A 184 13.27 -19.76 0.31
N GLY A 185 13.14 -18.86 1.29
CA GLY A 185 14.26 -18.25 2.00
C GLY A 185 14.17 -16.73 2.04
N ILE A 186 15.33 -16.07 2.00
CA ILE A 186 15.47 -14.62 2.16
C ILE A 186 16.17 -14.06 0.93
N LEU A 187 15.62 -12.97 0.37
CA LEU A 187 16.24 -12.19 -0.69
C LEU A 187 16.73 -10.86 -0.14
N ALA A 188 17.81 -10.33 -0.73
CA ALA A 188 18.29 -8.99 -0.44
C ALA A 188 18.57 -8.24 -1.75
N SER A 189 18.26 -6.94 -1.78
CA SER A 189 18.48 -6.07 -2.94
C SER A 189 18.57 -4.61 -2.52
N ARG A 190 19.12 -3.76 -3.39
CA ARG A 190 18.98 -2.29 -3.28
C ARG A 190 17.88 -1.74 -4.18
N ASP A 191 17.34 -2.59 -5.05
CA ASP A 191 16.31 -2.27 -6.01
C ASP A 191 14.97 -2.91 -5.56
N PRO A 192 13.94 -2.09 -5.26
CA PRO A 192 12.63 -2.58 -4.80
C PRO A 192 11.82 -3.27 -5.89
N VAL A 193 12.01 -2.92 -7.16
CA VAL A 193 11.30 -3.55 -8.29
C VAL A 193 11.90 -4.93 -8.54
N ALA A 194 13.23 -5.02 -8.56
CA ALA A 194 13.94 -6.27 -8.79
C ALA A 194 13.67 -7.30 -7.70
N ILE A 195 13.64 -6.90 -6.42
CA ILE A 195 13.40 -7.83 -5.32
C ILE A 195 11.96 -8.34 -5.29
N ASP A 196 10.98 -7.50 -5.63
CA ASP A 196 9.58 -7.92 -5.70
C ASP A 196 9.32 -8.79 -6.93
N MET A 197 9.95 -8.47 -8.07
CA MET A 197 9.89 -9.31 -9.27
C MET A 197 10.54 -10.68 -9.03
N ALA A 198 11.73 -10.71 -8.43
CA ALA A 198 12.41 -11.96 -8.05
C ALA A 198 11.58 -12.77 -7.05
N SER A 199 10.96 -12.12 -6.07
CA SER A 199 10.06 -12.79 -5.14
C SER A 199 8.86 -13.43 -5.85
N TYR A 200 8.21 -12.68 -6.73
CA TYR A 200 7.05 -13.13 -7.50
C TYR A 200 7.41 -14.36 -8.37
N ASP A 201 8.53 -14.29 -9.09
CA ASP A 201 9.00 -15.39 -9.94
C ASP A 201 9.38 -16.64 -9.14
N LEU A 202 10.10 -16.48 -8.03
CA LEU A 202 10.50 -17.60 -7.19
C LEU A 202 9.30 -18.33 -6.60
N VAL A 203 8.28 -17.59 -6.17
CA VAL A 203 7.00 -18.18 -5.72
C VAL A 203 6.33 -18.95 -6.83
N ASN A 204 6.20 -18.36 -8.02
CA ASN A 204 5.56 -19.02 -9.16
C ASN A 204 6.34 -20.25 -9.65
N ASN A 205 7.64 -20.31 -9.39
CA ASN A 205 8.49 -21.48 -9.69
C ASN A 205 8.51 -22.57 -8.59
N GLN A 206 7.72 -22.44 -7.51
CA GLN A 206 7.53 -23.53 -6.55
C GLN A 206 6.36 -24.46 -6.92
N PRO A 207 6.37 -25.72 -6.47
CA PRO A 207 5.15 -26.53 -6.44
C PRO A 207 4.15 -25.94 -5.45
N GLY A 208 2.87 -25.86 -5.84
CA GLY A 208 1.82 -25.40 -4.94
C GLY A 208 1.44 -26.44 -3.90
N LEU A 209 1.19 -26.01 -2.66
CA LEU A 209 0.86 -26.88 -1.53
C LEU A 209 -0.65 -27.11 -1.37
N ASN A 210 -1.49 -26.16 -1.83
CA ASN A 210 -2.93 -26.19 -1.58
C ASN A 210 -3.70 -26.21 -2.90
N ARG A 211 -4.14 -27.41 -3.32
CA ARG A 211 -4.89 -27.60 -4.57
C ARG A 211 -6.30 -27.01 -4.51
N GLU A 212 -6.93 -26.94 -3.33
CA GLU A 212 -8.25 -26.34 -3.19
C GLU A 212 -8.21 -24.83 -3.47
N VAL A 213 -7.13 -24.16 -3.05
CA VAL A 213 -6.91 -22.73 -3.29
C VAL A 213 -6.36 -22.45 -4.68
N LEU A 214 -5.39 -23.25 -5.16
CA LEU A 214 -4.65 -22.97 -6.39
C LEU A 214 -5.23 -23.63 -7.64
N GLY A 215 -6.09 -24.65 -7.51
CA GLY A 215 -6.56 -25.43 -8.64
C GLY A 215 -5.40 -26.03 -9.43
N ASP A 216 -5.33 -25.73 -10.74
CA ASP A 216 -4.25 -26.20 -11.62
C ASP A 216 -2.94 -25.40 -11.45
N ALA A 217 -2.96 -24.26 -10.76
CA ALA A 217 -1.76 -23.46 -10.49
C ALA A 217 -0.83 -24.06 -9.41
N VAL A 218 -1.13 -25.29 -8.97
CA VAL A 218 -0.18 -26.11 -8.20
C VAL A 218 1.06 -26.49 -9.03
N ALA A 219 0.97 -26.45 -10.37
CA ALA A 219 2.10 -26.72 -11.25
C ALA A 219 3.20 -25.65 -11.11
N ILE A 220 4.45 -26.08 -11.25
CA ILE A 220 5.62 -25.19 -11.32
C ILE A 220 5.49 -24.30 -12.55
N GLY A 221 5.77 -23.00 -12.39
CA GLY A 221 5.68 -21.99 -13.45
C GLY A 221 4.28 -21.40 -13.65
N ALA A 222 3.24 -21.95 -13.01
CA ALA A 222 1.92 -21.34 -13.01
C ALA A 222 1.87 -20.14 -12.05
N ASP A 223 1.12 -19.10 -12.44
CA ASP A 223 0.92 -17.89 -11.65
C ASP A 223 -0.06 -18.16 -10.48
N LYS A 224 0.52 -18.31 -9.29
CA LYS A 224 -0.22 -18.63 -8.06
C LYS A 224 -1.03 -17.44 -7.57
N PHE A 225 -0.53 -16.22 -7.74
CA PHE A 225 -1.25 -15.02 -7.32
C PHE A 225 -2.45 -14.74 -8.21
N LYS A 226 -2.33 -14.99 -9.52
CA LYS A 226 -3.48 -14.94 -10.44
C LYS A 226 -4.51 -16.02 -10.15
N ALA A 227 -4.09 -17.21 -9.72
CA ALA A 227 -5.03 -18.26 -9.32
C ALA A 227 -5.85 -17.85 -8.10
N ILE A 228 -5.21 -17.24 -7.09
CA ILE A 228 -5.88 -16.75 -5.87
C ILE A 228 -6.76 -15.53 -6.17
N TYR A 229 -6.26 -14.62 -7.01
CA TYR A 229 -6.91 -13.36 -7.35
C TYR A 229 -7.07 -13.18 -8.87
N PRO A 230 -8.03 -13.88 -9.53
CA PRO A 230 -8.14 -13.93 -10.99
C PRO A 230 -8.36 -12.58 -11.67
N HIS A 231 -8.93 -11.61 -10.95
CA HIS A 231 -9.25 -10.28 -11.45
C HIS A 231 -8.08 -9.29 -11.33
N LEU A 232 -6.98 -9.67 -10.68
CA LEU A 232 -5.81 -8.80 -10.48
C LEU A 232 -4.70 -9.11 -11.47
N ASP A 233 -3.91 -8.11 -11.85
CA ASP A 233 -2.60 -8.27 -12.47
C ASP A 233 -1.57 -7.69 -11.49
N GLY A 234 -0.76 -8.56 -10.87
CA GLY A 234 0.26 -8.17 -9.89
C GLY A 234 1.47 -7.46 -10.53
N LEU A 235 1.60 -7.50 -11.85
CA LEU A 235 2.71 -6.85 -12.55
C LEU A 235 2.45 -5.36 -12.81
N ILE A 236 1.23 -4.86 -12.60
CA ILE A 236 0.91 -3.44 -12.78
C ILE A 236 1.74 -2.58 -11.82
N GLN A 237 1.80 -2.93 -10.54
CA GLN A 237 2.60 -2.20 -9.55
C GLN A 237 4.08 -2.16 -9.96
N LEU A 238 4.65 -3.28 -10.40
CA LEU A 238 6.07 -3.37 -10.77
C LEU A 238 6.39 -2.57 -12.03
N ARG A 239 5.55 -2.69 -13.07
CA ARG A 239 5.74 -1.93 -14.33
C ARG A 239 5.62 -0.42 -14.11
N HIS A 240 4.66 0.01 -13.29
CA HIS A 240 4.49 1.43 -12.96
C HIS A 240 5.66 1.94 -12.12
N ALA A 241 6.13 1.16 -11.15
CA ALA A 241 7.31 1.50 -10.36
C ALA A 241 8.58 1.62 -11.21
N GLN A 242 8.80 0.69 -12.15
CA GLN A 242 9.89 0.81 -13.12
C GLN A 242 9.78 2.08 -13.97
N ALA A 243 8.59 2.41 -14.46
CA ALA A 243 8.36 3.62 -15.25
C ALA A 243 8.66 4.91 -14.46
N LEU A 244 8.49 4.88 -13.14
CA LEU A 244 8.86 5.97 -12.22
C LEU A 244 10.35 5.97 -11.85
N GLY A 245 11.15 5.04 -12.38
CA GLY A 245 12.59 4.95 -12.13
C GLY A 245 12.95 4.35 -10.77
N LEU A 246 12.04 3.60 -10.13
CA LEU A 246 12.31 2.95 -8.84
C LEU A 246 13.26 1.76 -8.94
N GLY A 247 13.42 1.19 -10.14
CA GLY A 247 14.20 -0.03 -10.33
C GLY A 247 13.84 -0.74 -11.63
N SER A 248 14.24 -2.01 -11.73
CA SER A 248 14.06 -2.84 -12.92
C SER A 248 13.35 -4.16 -12.62
N ILE A 249 12.47 -4.59 -13.53
CA ILE A 249 11.91 -5.95 -13.54
C ILE A 249 12.94 -6.98 -14.03
N GLU A 250 13.99 -6.53 -14.73
CA GLU A 250 15.13 -7.37 -15.06
C GLU A 250 16.09 -7.42 -13.86
N TYR A 251 16.44 -8.62 -13.44
CA TYR A 251 17.33 -8.85 -12.30
C TYR A 251 18.26 -10.03 -12.57
N ASN A 252 19.36 -10.09 -11.82
CA ASN A 252 20.24 -11.26 -11.77
C ASN A 252 20.19 -11.86 -10.37
N LEU A 253 19.81 -13.13 -10.27
CA LEU A 253 19.74 -13.83 -8.99
C LEU A 253 21.11 -14.42 -8.66
N ILE A 254 21.77 -13.86 -7.65
CA ILE A 254 23.04 -14.37 -7.13
C ILE A 254 22.74 -15.23 -5.90
N LYS A 255 23.01 -16.53 -5.99
CA LYS A 255 22.96 -17.41 -4.82
C LYS A 255 24.22 -17.20 -4.00
N MET A 256 24.04 -16.92 -2.72
CA MET A 256 25.15 -16.99 -1.78
C MET A 256 25.35 -18.47 -1.44
N GLU A 257 26.52 -19.01 -1.79
CA GLU A 257 26.94 -20.32 -1.30
C GLU A 257 27.30 -20.18 0.19
N ASP A 258 27.03 -21.24 0.96
CA ASP A 258 27.45 -21.36 2.37
C ASP A 258 28.98 -21.47 2.51
#